data_AF-A0A3B8R1K9-F1
#
_entry.id   AF-A0A3B8R1K9-F1
#
_cell.length_a   1.000
_cell.length_b   1.000
_cell.length_c   1.000
_cell.angle_alpha   90.00
_cell.angle_beta   90.00
_cell.angle_gamma   90.00
#
_symmetry.space_group_name_H-M   'P 1'
#
loop_
_entity.id
_entity.type
_entity.pdbx_description
1 polymer ?
#
loop_
_entity_poly.entity_id
_entity_poly.type
_entity_poly.pdbx_seq_one_letter_code
_entity_poly.pdbx_strand_id
1 'polypeptide(L)'
;MVQPQTKSSGGELLSRGVYDYPAVEWDNVDGIAVTCQAVPNQKSLPIPWEGGGSRLGVPTSWTDDNLRATDPKSRAYSRENGWQMVFHNLSDSKEHRKFFGLYNKFTGVLRLFFYEMTAGTSLGSSTAFSGMTISGSTSLLNFIGTYGLPISVAKSNPLMVSSPESTISSTGTSSNIGYAPNNWYGN
;
A
#
# COMPACT_ATOMS: atom_id res chain seq x y z
N MET A 1 -6.53 -38.74 -26.81
CA MET A 1 -6.96 -37.49 -26.17
C MET A 1 -5.86 -37.11 -25.18
N VAL A 2 -5.22 -35.98 -25.41
CA VAL A 2 -3.90 -35.62 -24.87
C VAL A 2 -4.00 -35.19 -23.40
N GLN A 3 -3.20 -35.79 -22.53
CA GLN A 3 -2.99 -35.31 -21.15
C GLN A 3 -2.18 -34.01 -21.16
N PRO A 4 -2.56 -32.97 -20.39
CA PRO A 4 -1.66 -31.85 -20.15
C PRO A 4 -0.60 -32.23 -19.11
N GLN A 5 0.64 -31.99 -19.52
CA GLN A 5 1.91 -32.31 -18.88
C GLN A 5 2.08 -31.66 -17.50
N THR A 6 2.61 -32.43 -16.56
CA THR A 6 3.27 -31.94 -15.35
C THR A 6 4.58 -31.23 -15.72
N LYS A 7 4.77 -30.00 -15.22
CA LYS A 7 6.10 -29.37 -15.13
C LYS A 7 6.55 -29.39 -13.67
N SER A 8 7.61 -30.14 -13.44
CA SER A 8 8.41 -30.15 -12.20
C SER A 8 9.70 -29.36 -12.41
N SER A 9 10.21 -28.85 -11.29
CA SER A 9 11.58 -28.39 -11.01
C SER A 9 11.89 -26.91 -11.23
N GLY A 10 12.40 -26.31 -10.16
CA GLY A 10 12.80 -24.90 -10.04
C GLY A 10 12.16 -24.30 -8.80
N GLY A 11 12.84 -24.42 -7.66
CA GLY A 11 12.39 -23.82 -6.40
C GLY A 11 12.39 -22.30 -6.47
N GLU A 12 11.33 -21.72 -7.00
CA GLU A 12 10.91 -20.39 -6.56
C GLU A 12 10.05 -20.61 -5.33
N LEU A 13 10.53 -20.11 -4.19
CA LEU A 13 9.66 -19.73 -3.09
C LEU A 13 8.72 -18.66 -3.65
N LEU A 14 7.62 -19.10 -4.26
CA LEU A 14 6.45 -18.25 -4.42
C LEU A 14 6.05 -17.90 -2.99
N SER A 15 6.41 -16.71 -2.53
CA SER A 15 5.66 -16.10 -1.43
C SER A 15 4.26 -15.93 -1.98
N ARG A 16 3.42 -16.95 -1.81
CA ARG A 16 1.99 -16.86 -2.10
C ARG A 16 1.48 -15.77 -1.19
N GLY A 17 1.39 -14.55 -1.72
CA GLY A 17 0.57 -13.52 -1.12
C GLY A 17 -0.81 -14.12 -0.89
N VAL A 18 -1.48 -13.69 0.16
CA VAL A 18 -2.81 -14.21 0.55
C VAL A 18 -3.85 -14.07 -0.57
N TYR A 19 -3.54 -13.34 -1.65
CA TYR A 19 -4.40 -13.20 -2.80
C TYR A 19 -3.66 -13.16 -4.14
N ASP A 20 -3.88 -14.16 -5.00
CA ASP A 20 -3.55 -14.14 -6.43
C ASP A 20 -4.65 -13.36 -7.18
N TYR A 21 -4.69 -12.03 -7.02
CA TYR A 21 -5.57 -11.20 -7.85
C TYR A 21 -4.94 -11.00 -9.24
N PRO A 22 -5.77 -10.72 -10.27
CA PRO A 22 -5.25 -10.38 -11.59
C PRO A 22 -4.25 -9.24 -11.52
N ALA A 23 -3.20 -9.31 -12.35
CA ALA A 23 -2.21 -8.26 -12.46
C ALA A 23 -2.88 -6.90 -12.72
N VAL A 24 -2.49 -5.89 -11.94
CA VAL A 24 -2.94 -4.50 -12.09
C VAL A 24 -1.75 -3.66 -12.51
N GLU A 25 -1.91 -2.86 -13.57
CA GLU A 25 -0.91 -1.86 -13.94
C GLU A 25 -0.92 -0.71 -12.92
N TRP A 26 0.27 -0.33 -12.44
CA TRP A 26 0.43 0.62 -11.34
C TRP A 26 1.54 1.65 -11.53
N ASP A 27 2.55 1.37 -12.35
CA ASP A 27 3.77 2.19 -12.49
C ASP A 27 3.74 3.18 -13.67
N ASN A 28 2.80 3.01 -14.61
CA ASN A 28 2.61 3.85 -15.78
C ASN A 28 1.13 4.11 -16.05
N VAL A 29 0.44 4.64 -15.04
CA VAL A 29 -0.99 4.95 -15.09
C VAL A 29 -1.20 6.37 -14.58
N ASP A 30 -2.34 6.98 -14.91
CA ASP A 30 -2.81 8.24 -14.28
C ASP A 30 -3.72 7.98 -13.07
N GLY A 31 -4.14 6.73 -12.88
CA GLY A 31 -4.94 6.27 -11.76
C GLY A 31 -4.94 4.75 -11.68
N ILE A 32 -5.04 4.22 -10.46
CA ILE A 32 -5.00 2.78 -10.23
C ILE A 32 -6.39 2.20 -10.49
N ALA A 33 -6.49 1.27 -11.44
CA ALA A 33 -7.74 0.59 -11.76
C ALA A 33 -8.23 -0.25 -10.57
N VAL A 34 -9.53 -0.17 -10.27
CA VAL A 34 -10.17 -0.88 -9.16
C VAL A 34 -11.55 -1.39 -9.51
N THR A 35 -12.01 -2.37 -8.73
CA THR A 35 -13.41 -2.84 -8.74
C THR A 35 -14.01 -2.76 -7.33
N CYS A 36 -15.25 -2.29 -7.22
CA CYS A 36 -16.00 -2.29 -5.96
C CYS A 36 -17.50 -2.28 -6.24
N GLN A 37 -18.27 -3.19 -5.62
CA GLN A 37 -19.73 -3.25 -5.73
C GLN A 37 -20.42 -2.22 -4.85
N ALA A 38 -19.82 -1.86 -3.70
CA ALA A 38 -20.35 -0.84 -2.81
C ALA A 38 -20.24 0.58 -3.42
N VAL A 39 -19.27 0.81 -4.30
CA VAL A 39 -19.07 2.07 -5.02
C VAL A 39 -18.93 1.79 -6.53
N PRO A 40 -20.01 1.37 -7.21
CA PRO A 40 -19.94 0.75 -8.54
C PRO A 40 -19.44 1.69 -9.63
N ASN A 41 -19.60 3.00 -9.45
CA ASN A 41 -19.21 4.03 -10.41
C ASN A 41 -17.72 4.40 -10.32
N GLN A 42 -17.03 4.01 -9.26
CA GLN A 42 -15.61 4.30 -9.09
C GLN A 42 -14.77 3.15 -9.66
N LYS A 43 -14.09 3.42 -10.78
CA LYS A 43 -13.25 2.44 -11.50
C LYS A 43 -11.76 2.72 -11.40
N SER A 44 -11.40 3.90 -10.91
CA SER A 44 -10.02 4.33 -10.77
C SER A 44 -9.84 5.10 -9.47
N LEU A 45 -8.70 4.90 -8.82
CA LEU A 45 -8.26 5.65 -7.66
C LEU A 45 -7.11 6.58 -8.06
N PRO A 46 -6.93 7.72 -7.39
CA PRO A 46 -5.70 8.50 -7.55
C PRO A 46 -4.49 7.64 -7.20
N ILE A 47 -3.31 8.00 -7.67
CA ILE A 47 -2.07 7.28 -7.34
C ILE A 47 -1.51 7.81 -6.01
N PRO A 48 -0.94 7.01 -5.09
CA PRO A 48 -0.49 7.48 -3.78
C PRO A 48 0.71 8.44 -3.77
N TRP A 49 1.53 8.44 -4.82
CA TRP A 49 2.78 9.23 -4.88
C TRP A 49 2.75 10.43 -5.85
N GLU A 50 1.67 10.72 -6.56
CA GLU A 50 1.52 12.02 -7.24
C GLU A 50 1.66 13.24 -6.28
N GLY A 51 2.12 14.39 -6.78
CA GLY A 51 2.21 15.60 -5.95
C GLY A 51 0.85 16.31 -5.79
N GLY A 52 0.55 16.85 -4.60
CA GLY A 52 -0.55 17.81 -4.40
C GLY A 52 -1.99 17.27 -4.37
N GLY A 53 -2.20 15.94 -4.37
CA GLY A 53 -3.53 15.30 -4.30
C GLY A 53 -3.96 14.80 -2.90
N SER A 54 -5.10 14.10 -2.81
CA SER A 54 -5.65 13.50 -1.57
C SER A 54 -4.74 12.40 -1.00
N ARG A 55 -3.79 12.81 -0.14
CA ARG A 55 -2.69 11.98 0.41
C ARG A 55 -2.42 12.25 1.90
N LEU A 56 -3.45 12.48 2.72
CA LEU A 56 -3.24 12.93 4.11
C LEU A 56 -2.32 12.02 4.95
N GLY A 57 -2.14 10.75 4.59
CA GLY A 57 -1.26 9.83 5.32
C GLY A 57 -0.03 9.35 4.56
N VAL A 58 0.31 9.91 3.39
CA VAL A 58 1.52 9.53 2.65
C VAL A 58 2.61 10.58 2.90
N PRO A 59 3.81 10.23 3.41
CA PRO A 59 4.88 11.18 3.64
C PRO A 59 5.25 11.93 2.36
N THR A 60 5.59 13.22 2.47
CA THR A 60 6.03 14.02 1.31
C THR A 60 7.30 13.48 0.66
N SER A 61 8.17 12.81 1.43
CA SER A 61 9.35 12.10 0.89
C SER A 61 9.01 10.89 0.00
N TRP A 62 7.73 10.51 -0.06
CA TRP A 62 7.21 9.43 -0.89
C TRP A 62 6.50 9.96 -2.14
N THR A 63 6.48 11.26 -2.40
CA THR A 63 5.92 11.79 -3.64
C THR A 63 6.92 11.72 -4.79
N ASP A 64 6.39 11.72 -6.02
CA ASP A 64 7.11 11.63 -7.28
C ASP A 64 6.73 12.81 -8.17
N ASP A 65 7.57 13.84 -8.16
CA ASP A 65 7.38 15.04 -8.99
C ASP A 65 7.51 14.73 -10.50
N ASN A 66 8.11 13.58 -10.83
CA ASN A 66 8.34 13.13 -12.20
C ASN A 66 7.38 12.03 -12.63
N LEU A 67 6.27 11.80 -11.93
CA LEU A 67 5.27 10.75 -12.23
C LEU A 67 4.97 10.56 -13.73
N ARG A 68 4.87 11.66 -14.48
CA ARG A 68 4.50 11.68 -15.91
C ARG A 68 5.69 11.73 -16.86
N ALA A 69 6.91 11.54 -16.36
CA ALA A 69 8.10 11.49 -17.18
C ALA A 69 8.03 10.30 -18.16
N THR A 70 8.40 10.55 -19.42
CA THR A 70 8.39 9.53 -20.47
C THR A 70 9.45 8.46 -20.23
N ASP A 71 10.59 8.81 -19.62
CA ASP A 71 11.60 7.85 -19.19
C ASP A 71 11.19 7.21 -17.85
N PRO A 72 10.91 5.89 -17.81
CA PRO A 72 10.52 5.21 -16.59
C PRO A 72 11.55 5.32 -15.45
N LYS A 73 12.85 5.48 -15.77
CA LYS A 73 13.90 5.64 -14.75
C LYS A 73 13.84 6.97 -14.02
N SER A 74 13.16 7.96 -14.58
CA SER A 74 12.98 9.27 -13.96
C SER A 74 11.85 9.29 -12.92
N ARG A 75 10.98 8.27 -12.93
CA ARG A 75 9.86 8.13 -11.99
C ARG A 75 10.31 7.40 -10.74
N ALA A 76 10.02 7.94 -9.57
CA ALA A 76 10.36 7.31 -8.29
C ALA A 76 9.78 5.90 -8.16
N TYR A 77 8.56 5.68 -8.67
CA TYR A 77 7.84 4.40 -8.59
C TYR A 77 7.72 3.73 -9.95
N SER A 78 8.82 3.14 -10.42
CA SER A 78 8.86 2.34 -11.65
C SER A 78 9.50 0.98 -11.45
N ARG A 79 9.15 0.03 -12.33
CA ARG A 79 9.78 -1.30 -12.37
C ARG A 79 11.28 -1.22 -12.64
N GLU A 80 11.71 -0.23 -13.42
CA GLU A 80 13.11 0.06 -13.74
C GLU A 80 13.91 0.52 -12.52
N ASN A 81 13.26 1.26 -11.61
CA ASN A 81 13.83 1.63 -10.32
C ASN A 81 13.62 0.57 -9.22
N GLY A 82 13.21 -0.64 -9.63
CA GLY A 82 13.22 -1.83 -8.79
C GLY A 82 11.95 -2.06 -7.98
N TRP A 83 10.93 -1.23 -8.14
CA TRP A 83 9.65 -1.41 -7.45
C TRP A 83 8.83 -2.54 -8.09
N GLN A 84 8.22 -3.35 -7.25
CA GLN A 84 7.35 -4.45 -7.63
C GLN A 84 6.14 -4.50 -6.70
N MET A 85 4.94 -4.62 -7.26
CA MET A 85 3.74 -4.89 -6.46
C MET A 85 3.77 -6.36 -6.01
N VAL A 86 3.73 -6.58 -4.70
CA VAL A 86 3.89 -7.91 -4.09
C VAL A 86 2.60 -8.49 -3.52
N PHE A 87 1.61 -7.64 -3.24
CA PHE A 87 0.26 -8.03 -2.86
C PHE A 87 -0.71 -6.86 -3.02
N HIS A 88 -1.99 -7.15 -3.23
CA HIS A 88 -3.05 -6.15 -3.31
C HIS A 88 -4.44 -6.78 -3.12
N ASN A 89 -5.48 -5.95 -3.04
CA ASN A 89 -6.89 -6.36 -3.22
C ASN A 89 -7.68 -5.44 -4.17
N LEU A 90 -6.97 -4.70 -5.02
CA LEU A 90 -7.51 -3.69 -5.94
C LEU A 90 -8.65 -4.23 -6.83
N SER A 91 -8.56 -5.51 -7.20
CA SER A 91 -9.52 -6.21 -8.07
C SER A 91 -10.63 -6.94 -7.31
N ASP A 92 -10.66 -6.90 -5.97
CA ASP A 92 -11.73 -7.51 -5.18
C ASP A 92 -13.00 -6.66 -5.22
N SER A 93 -14.00 -7.10 -5.97
CA SER A 93 -15.24 -6.33 -6.09
C SER A 93 -16.05 -6.24 -4.79
N LYS A 94 -15.79 -7.07 -3.78
CA LYS A 94 -16.56 -7.08 -2.53
C LYS A 94 -15.98 -6.15 -1.47
N GLU A 95 -14.70 -5.78 -1.59
CA GLU A 95 -14.02 -4.95 -0.60
C GLU A 95 -13.93 -3.49 -1.07
N HIS A 96 -14.35 -2.56 -0.20
CA HIS A 96 -14.28 -1.11 -0.45
C HIS A 96 -13.01 -0.50 0.15
N ARG A 97 -12.36 -1.19 1.09
CA ARG A 97 -11.04 -0.84 1.63
C ARG A 97 -9.94 -1.48 0.77
N LYS A 98 -9.33 -0.66 -0.08
CA LYS A 98 -8.27 -1.07 -1.00
C LYS A 98 -6.90 -0.98 -0.34
N PHE A 99 -6.05 -1.94 -0.67
CA PHE A 99 -4.65 -1.92 -0.31
C PHE A 99 -3.79 -2.51 -1.42
N PHE A 100 -2.53 -2.08 -1.42
CA PHE A 100 -1.46 -2.74 -2.14
C PHE A 100 -0.10 -2.46 -1.48
N GLY A 101 0.85 -3.38 -1.69
CA GLY A 101 2.21 -3.26 -1.21
C GLY A 101 3.20 -3.19 -2.37
N LEU A 102 4.11 -2.22 -2.33
CA LEU A 102 5.24 -2.12 -3.27
C LEU A 102 6.54 -2.44 -2.54
N TYR A 103 7.27 -3.43 -3.06
CA TYR A 103 8.60 -3.80 -2.59
C TYR A 103 9.66 -3.31 -3.59
N ASN A 104 10.69 -2.61 -3.10
CA ASN A 104 11.83 -2.23 -3.89
C ASN A 104 12.93 -3.30 -3.77
N LYS A 105 13.20 -4.01 -4.86
CA LYS A 105 14.19 -5.11 -4.88
C LYS A 105 15.64 -4.65 -4.71
N PHE A 106 15.94 -3.37 -4.94
CA PHE A 106 17.30 -2.84 -4.83
C PHE A 106 17.60 -2.34 -3.41
N THR A 107 16.61 -1.76 -2.73
CA THR A 107 16.78 -1.18 -1.39
C THR A 107 16.21 -2.05 -0.26
N GLY A 108 15.38 -3.04 -0.59
CA GLY A 108 14.67 -3.87 0.39
C GLY A 108 13.49 -3.15 1.06
N VAL A 109 13.12 -1.95 0.61
CA VAL A 109 12.02 -1.17 1.19
C VAL A 109 10.67 -1.74 0.77
N LEU A 110 9.78 -1.98 1.73
CA LEU A 110 8.37 -2.28 1.50
C LEU A 110 7.54 -1.06 1.89
N ARG A 111 6.66 -0.60 0.99
CA ARG A 111 5.68 0.47 1.26
C ARG A 111 4.27 -0.08 1.13
N LEU A 112 3.43 0.21 2.11
CA LEU A 112 2.04 -0.22 2.14
C LEU A 112 1.14 0.98 1.92
N PHE A 113 0.17 0.84 1.02
CA PHE A 113 -0.80 1.88 0.72
C PHE A 113 -2.21 1.38 1.01
N PHE A 114 -2.99 2.19 1.71
CA PHE A 114 -4.37 1.91 2.10
C PHE A 114 -5.30 3.03 1.65
N TYR A 115 -6.52 2.66 1.25
CA TYR A 115 -7.54 3.58 0.76
C TYR A 115 -8.93 3.02 1.05
N GLU A 116 -9.92 3.87 1.30
CA GLU A 116 -11.31 3.45 1.39
C GLU A 116 -12.16 4.23 0.43
N MET A 117 -12.84 3.44 -0.39
CA MET A 117 -13.75 3.92 -1.40
C MET A 117 -15.10 4.21 -0.75
N THR A 118 -15.59 5.43 -0.95
CA THR A 118 -16.94 5.81 -0.55
C THR A 118 -17.58 6.66 -1.66
N ALA A 119 -18.91 6.69 -1.71
CA ALA A 119 -19.67 7.46 -2.70
C ALA A 119 -19.64 8.99 -2.47
N GLY A 120 -19.06 9.47 -1.36
CA GLY A 120 -19.02 10.90 -1.03
C GLY A 120 -17.77 11.28 -0.24
N THR A 121 -17.35 12.53 -0.35
CA THR A 121 -16.19 13.06 0.38
C THR A 121 -16.64 13.65 1.71
N SER A 122 -16.05 13.20 2.81
CA SER A 122 -16.16 13.85 4.12
C SER A 122 -14.76 14.08 4.70
N LEU A 123 -14.59 15.15 5.46
CA LEU A 123 -13.39 15.31 6.28
C LEU A 123 -13.49 14.29 7.42
N GLY A 124 -12.50 13.40 7.50
CA GLY A 124 -12.38 12.47 8.62
C GLY A 124 -12.16 13.23 9.93
N SER A 125 -12.88 12.83 10.98
CA SER A 125 -12.69 13.32 12.36
C SER A 125 -12.28 12.19 13.32
N SER A 126 -11.84 11.04 12.77
CA SER A 126 -11.59 9.81 13.51
C SER A 126 -10.15 9.71 14.02
N THR A 127 -9.94 9.29 15.26
CA THR A 127 -8.62 8.77 15.70
C THR A 127 -8.42 7.37 15.11
N ALA A 128 -8.25 7.27 13.80
CA ALA A 128 -8.12 5.99 13.13
C ALA A 128 -6.68 5.50 13.21
N PHE A 129 -6.55 4.27 13.69
CA PHE A 129 -5.30 3.53 13.75
C PHE A 129 -5.35 2.46 12.65
N SER A 130 -4.43 2.53 11.70
CA SER A 130 -4.26 1.46 10.71
C SER A 130 -3.10 0.59 11.16
N GLY A 131 -3.31 -0.72 11.20
CA GLY A 131 -2.31 -1.64 11.66
C GLY A 131 -2.17 -2.88 10.79
N MET A 132 -0.96 -3.42 10.77
CA MET A 132 -0.64 -4.68 10.11
C MET A 132 -0.24 -5.69 11.18
N THR A 133 -0.96 -6.81 11.23
CA THR A 133 -0.56 -7.98 12.02
C THR A 133 -0.06 -9.07 11.07
N ILE A 134 1.09 -9.67 11.39
CA ILE A 134 1.52 -10.89 10.72
C ILE A 134 1.16 -12.08 11.60
N SER A 135 0.32 -13.00 11.11
CA SER A 135 0.04 -14.23 11.84
C SER A 135 1.26 -15.16 11.84
N GLY A 136 1.63 -15.68 13.01
CA GLY A 136 2.78 -16.57 13.18
C GLY A 136 4.04 -15.86 13.70
N SER A 137 5.16 -16.57 13.71
CA SER A 137 6.43 -16.03 14.19
C SER A 137 7.27 -15.47 13.04
N THR A 138 7.64 -14.20 13.12
CA THR A 138 8.46 -13.54 12.08
C THR A 138 9.35 -12.44 12.66
N SER A 139 10.50 -12.20 12.01
CA SER A 139 11.38 -11.05 12.29
C SER A 139 11.11 -9.87 11.36
N LEU A 140 10.16 -9.98 10.43
CA LEU A 140 9.85 -8.93 9.45
C LEU A 140 9.49 -7.59 10.09
N LEU A 141 8.87 -7.59 11.28
CA LEU A 141 8.46 -6.36 11.98
C LEU A 141 9.41 -5.97 13.13
N ASN A 142 10.65 -6.47 13.09
CA ASN A 142 11.61 -6.19 14.16
C ASN A 142 12.09 -4.74 14.24
N PHE A 143 11.82 -3.93 13.21
CA PHE A 143 12.15 -2.51 13.18
C PHE A 143 11.09 -1.60 13.81
N ILE A 144 9.95 -2.16 14.27
CA ILE A 144 8.73 -1.40 14.58
C ILE A 144 8.63 -0.97 16.06
N GLY A 145 9.59 -1.36 16.91
CA GLY A 145 9.62 -1.00 18.32
C GLY A 145 10.57 0.16 18.63
N THR A 146 10.60 0.59 19.90
CA THR A 146 11.56 1.58 20.43
C THR A 146 13.01 1.24 20.09
N TYR A 147 13.33 -0.06 19.98
CA TYR A 147 14.60 -0.57 19.52
C TYR A 147 14.39 -1.63 18.45
N GLY A 148 15.20 -1.57 17.40
CA GLY A 148 15.26 -2.61 16.38
C GLY A 148 15.79 -3.91 16.98
N LEU A 149 15.13 -5.03 16.67
CA LEU A 149 15.61 -6.36 17.05
C LEU A 149 16.37 -7.03 15.89
N PRO A 150 17.37 -7.87 16.18
CA PRO A 150 18.09 -8.61 15.14
C PRO A 150 17.18 -9.60 14.40
N ILE A 151 17.48 -9.89 13.14
CA ILE A 151 16.68 -10.79 12.29
C ILE A 151 16.54 -12.22 12.84
N SER A 152 17.48 -12.64 13.71
CA SER A 152 17.47 -13.93 14.41
C SER A 152 16.36 -14.05 15.46
N VAL A 153 15.75 -12.94 15.87
CA VAL A 153 14.70 -12.92 16.89
C VAL A 153 13.34 -12.84 16.19
N ALA A 154 12.57 -13.94 16.20
CA ALA A 154 11.21 -13.92 15.68
C ALA A 154 10.22 -13.45 16.76
N LYS A 155 9.36 -12.49 16.43
CA LYS A 155 8.21 -12.10 17.26
C LYS A 155 6.99 -12.92 16.86
N SER A 156 6.24 -13.39 17.86
CA SER A 156 4.96 -14.07 17.63
C SER A 156 3.84 -13.04 17.43
N ASN A 157 3.11 -13.18 16.33
CA ASN A 157 1.99 -12.32 15.93
C ASN A 157 2.30 -10.82 16.03
N PRO A 158 3.39 -10.31 15.44
CA PRO A 158 3.76 -8.92 15.60
C PRO A 158 2.73 -8.00 14.93
N LEU A 159 2.42 -6.90 15.63
CA LEU A 159 1.50 -5.85 15.21
C LEU A 159 2.28 -4.54 15.01
N MET A 160 2.09 -3.92 13.85
CA MET A 160 2.41 -2.52 13.61
C MET A 160 1.13 -1.72 13.66
N VAL A 161 1.14 -0.55 14.29
CA VAL A 161 0.07 0.42 14.19
C VAL A 161 0.68 1.75 13.78
N SER A 162 0.19 2.35 12.70
CA SER A 162 0.47 3.73 12.34
C SER A 162 -0.78 4.59 12.55
N SER A 163 -0.56 5.82 13.00
CA SER A 163 -1.53 6.89 12.91
C SER A 163 -1.09 7.87 11.82
N PRO A 164 -2.01 8.58 11.16
CA PRO A 164 -1.67 9.73 10.33
C PRO A 164 -0.84 10.76 11.13
N GLU A 165 0.03 11.53 10.44
CA GLU A 165 0.74 12.65 11.06
C GLU A 165 -0.26 13.72 11.55
N SER A 166 -0.03 14.26 12.74
CA SER A 166 -0.89 15.27 13.36
C SER A 166 -0.11 16.55 13.65
N THR A 167 -0.71 17.70 13.36
CA THR A 167 -0.23 19.00 13.82
C THR A 167 -1.19 19.52 14.88
N ILE A 168 -0.67 19.76 16.08
CA ILE A 168 -1.41 20.43 17.15
C ILE A 168 -1.23 21.93 16.93
N SER A 169 -2.32 22.64 16.67
CA SER A 169 -2.26 24.10 16.55
C SER A 169 -1.92 24.74 17.90
N SER A 170 -1.47 25.99 17.88
CA SER A 170 -1.22 26.77 19.10
C SER A 170 -2.46 26.98 19.97
N THR A 171 -3.66 26.73 19.44
CA THR A 171 -4.93 26.78 20.19
C THR A 171 -5.36 25.42 20.75
N GLY A 172 -4.49 24.39 20.66
CA GLY A 172 -4.80 23.04 21.14
C GLY A 172 -5.82 22.30 20.26
N THR A 173 -6.14 22.85 19.08
CA THR A 173 -6.97 22.18 18.08
C THR A 173 -6.06 21.35 17.18
N SER A 174 -6.26 20.03 17.17
CA SER A 174 -5.66 19.19 16.14
C SER A 174 -6.42 19.40 14.83
N SER A 175 -5.74 19.88 13.80
CA SER A 175 -6.27 19.89 12.43
C SER A 175 -5.71 18.68 11.68
N ASN A 176 -6.58 17.99 10.92
CA ASN A 176 -6.34 16.73 10.18
C ASN A 176 -6.54 15.42 10.99
N ILE A 177 -7.52 15.38 11.88
CA ILE A 177 -7.80 14.23 12.73
C ILE A 177 -8.53 13.15 11.92
N GLY A 178 -7.81 12.38 11.11
CA GLY A 178 -8.24 11.01 10.88
C GLY A 178 -8.43 10.54 9.48
N TYR A 179 -9.07 9.38 9.46
CA TYR A 179 -9.45 8.69 8.25
C TYR A 179 -10.48 9.50 7.45
N ALA A 180 -10.00 10.29 6.49
CA ALA A 180 -10.79 10.81 5.41
C ALA A 180 -11.01 9.69 4.38
N PRO A 181 -12.27 9.39 4.01
CA PRO A 181 -12.54 8.53 2.88
C PRO A 181 -11.99 9.16 1.60
N ASN A 182 -11.75 8.31 0.60
CA ASN A 182 -11.20 8.68 -0.68
C ASN A 182 -9.80 9.33 -0.61
N ASN A 183 -8.97 8.89 0.33
CA ASN A 183 -7.65 9.42 0.59
C ASN A 183 -6.65 8.27 0.84
N TRP A 184 -5.40 8.45 0.38
CA TRP A 184 -4.34 7.46 0.62
C TRP A 184 -3.64 7.65 1.96
N TYR A 185 -3.29 6.50 2.55
CA TYR A 185 -2.44 6.38 3.73
C TYR A 185 -1.26 5.46 3.41
N GLY A 186 -0.06 5.85 3.83
CA GLY A 186 1.19 5.11 3.64
C GLY A 186 1.79 4.65 4.97
N ASN A 187 2.37 3.45 5.00
CA ASN A 187 3.10 2.90 6.14
C ASN A 187 4.32 2.10 5.70
#